data_AF-A0A4S2ESF4-F1
#
_entry.id   AF-A0A4S2ESF4-F1
#
_cell.length_a   1.000
_cell.length_b   1.000
_cell.length_c   1.000
_cell.angle_alpha   90.00
_cell.angle_beta   90.00
_cell.angle_gamma   90.00
#
_symmetry.space_group_name_H-M   'P 1'
#
loop_
_entity.id
_entity.type
_entity.pdbx_description
1 polymer ?
#
loop_
_entity_poly.entity_id
_entity_poly.type
_entity_poly.pdbx_seq_one_letter_code
_entity_poly.pdbx_strand_id
1 'polypeptide(L)'
;MMLSTEQINNLLEVEESYQASFKLAELLNDRDECIKLFDSFLRLEQDLSFDWFTDYFQEEHSNRKDKKQDFTPQGVTDLASKLLGKSESNADICAGTGGLTIKRWTQNRHAQFYCEEYSDRAMPFLLFNLMIRNINGIVVHGDALTQENKHVYKLVSGDRFSELKELDSVPKFIADTVIMNPPYSLSWNPQEEMKDGLFGEIGVLPPKAKADYAFLIRGLERLNERGTQLLILPHGVLFRGNSEGKIRQWLIEHNYLDAVIGLPEKVFLNTDIPTTILILKKNRNRRDVLFIDASKQFQKDKAHNIIEAKHVNKILQTYQDRTKVDKFSELVMFETIKDNDFNLNIPRYVDTFEPEPVKPLDDILADMREIDRVIKMSGQELATMMTELRGTNERADQEIKRMTSYWIDKYGINKQKSQSKKGEQLSLL
;
A
#
# COMPACT_ATOMS: atom_id res chain seq x y z
N MET A 1 -18.06 5.63 -13.92
CA MET A 1 -18.39 4.37 -13.23
C MET A 1 -17.33 3.36 -13.64
N MET A 2 -16.69 2.65 -12.71
CA MET A 2 -15.69 1.67 -13.12
C MET A 2 -16.32 0.61 -14.04
N LEU A 3 -15.60 0.23 -15.09
CA LEU A 3 -16.04 -0.82 -16.00
C LEU A 3 -16.03 -2.16 -15.27
N SER A 4 -17.07 -2.96 -15.42
CA SER A 4 -17.11 -4.29 -14.83
C SER A 4 -16.15 -5.25 -15.55
N THR A 5 -15.76 -6.32 -14.86
CA THR A 5 -14.92 -7.38 -15.42
C THR A 5 -15.51 -7.99 -16.69
N GLU A 6 -16.84 -8.19 -16.71
CA GLU A 6 -17.55 -8.67 -17.90
C GLU A 6 -17.49 -7.67 -19.07
N GLN A 7 -17.64 -6.37 -18.81
CA GLN A 7 -17.55 -5.34 -19.85
C GLN A 7 -16.15 -5.30 -20.48
N ILE A 8 -15.10 -5.37 -19.65
CA ILE A 8 -13.71 -5.38 -20.14
C ILE A 8 -13.42 -6.65 -20.93
N ASN A 9 -13.84 -7.82 -20.43
CA ASN A 9 -13.66 -9.10 -21.13
C ASN A 9 -14.34 -9.08 -22.52
N ASN A 10 -15.57 -8.56 -22.60
CA ASN A 10 -16.31 -8.45 -23.85
C ASN A 10 -15.63 -7.48 -24.84
N LEU A 11 -15.13 -6.33 -24.37
CA LEU A 11 -14.42 -5.36 -25.21
C LEU A 11 -13.09 -5.90 -25.76
N LEU A 12 -12.44 -6.78 -25.00
CA LEU A 12 -11.19 -7.42 -25.40
C LEU A 12 -11.40 -8.74 -26.13
N GLU A 13 -12.64 -9.24 -26.22
CA GLU A 13 -12.98 -10.55 -26.79
C GLU A 13 -12.21 -11.69 -26.10
N VAL A 14 -12.18 -11.67 -24.76
CA VAL A 14 -11.54 -12.72 -23.94
C VAL A 14 -12.54 -13.41 -23.03
N GLU A 15 -12.34 -14.70 -22.77
CA GLU A 15 -13.20 -15.50 -21.90
C GLU A 15 -12.83 -15.30 -20.43
N GLU A 16 -11.52 -15.25 -20.14
CA GLU A 16 -11.00 -15.13 -18.79
C GLU A 16 -10.05 -13.94 -18.64
N SER A 17 -10.07 -13.31 -17.48
CA SER A 17 -9.37 -12.04 -17.27
C SER A 17 -7.85 -12.14 -17.43
N TYR A 18 -7.28 -13.33 -17.20
CA TYR A 18 -5.86 -13.54 -17.41
C TYR A 18 -5.45 -13.44 -18.89
N GLN A 19 -6.37 -13.56 -19.85
CA GLN A 19 -6.05 -13.45 -21.28
C GLN A 19 -5.90 -11.99 -21.72
N ALA A 20 -6.53 -11.05 -21.02
CA ALA A 20 -6.59 -9.64 -21.41
C ALA A 20 -5.23 -8.98 -21.61
N SER A 21 -4.24 -9.29 -20.78
CA SER A 21 -2.88 -8.75 -20.92
C SER A 21 -2.27 -9.10 -22.28
N PHE A 22 -2.35 -10.37 -22.69
CA PHE A 22 -1.83 -10.83 -23.97
C PHE A 22 -2.60 -10.24 -25.15
N LYS A 23 -3.93 -10.16 -25.01
CA LYS A 23 -4.80 -9.60 -26.04
C LYS A 23 -4.56 -8.11 -26.24
N LEU A 24 -4.38 -7.34 -25.16
CA LEU A 24 -3.97 -5.95 -25.22
C LEU A 24 -2.62 -5.78 -25.92
N ALA A 25 -1.62 -6.62 -25.60
CA ALA A 25 -0.32 -6.56 -26.25
C ALA A 25 -0.42 -6.76 -27.76
N GLU A 26 -1.27 -7.68 -28.23
CA GLU A 26 -1.56 -7.88 -29.65
C GLU A 26 -2.22 -6.63 -30.27
N LEU A 27 -3.31 -6.14 -29.66
CA LEU A 27 -4.10 -5.03 -30.20
C LEU A 27 -3.34 -3.69 -30.22
N LEU A 28 -2.45 -3.45 -29.26
CA LEU A 28 -1.66 -2.21 -29.19
C LEU A 28 -0.55 -2.12 -30.25
N ASN A 29 -0.16 -3.25 -30.84
CA ASN A 29 0.86 -3.29 -31.91
C ASN A 29 0.28 -2.93 -33.29
N ASP A 30 -1.03 -3.04 -33.49
CA ASP A 30 -1.71 -2.62 -34.70
C ASP A 30 -2.43 -1.28 -34.46
N ARG A 31 -2.07 -0.25 -35.24
CA ARG A 31 -2.60 1.10 -35.05
C ARG A 31 -4.12 1.18 -35.25
N ASP A 32 -4.65 0.49 -36.26
CA ASP A 32 -6.07 0.60 -36.60
C ASP A 32 -6.92 -0.16 -35.58
N GLU A 33 -6.47 -1.35 -35.17
CA GLU A 33 -7.14 -2.11 -34.10
C GLU A 33 -7.06 -1.40 -32.75
N CYS A 34 -5.92 -0.80 -32.42
CA CYS A 34 -5.73 0.01 -31.22
C CYS A 34 -6.73 1.18 -31.15
N ILE A 35 -6.91 1.92 -32.27
CA ILE A 35 -7.86 3.02 -32.34
C ILE A 35 -9.31 2.53 -32.18
N LYS A 36 -9.68 1.43 -32.86
CA LYS A 36 -11.02 0.82 -32.72
C LYS A 36 -11.29 0.40 -31.27
N LEU A 37 -10.29 -0.18 -30.61
CA LEU A 37 -10.36 -0.59 -29.22
C LEU A 37 -10.62 0.62 -28.31
N PHE A 38 -9.82 1.68 -28.44
CA PHE A 38 -10.01 2.91 -27.65
C PHE A 38 -11.39 3.54 -27.87
N ASP A 39 -11.87 3.59 -29.11
CA ASP A 39 -13.21 4.09 -29.44
C ASP A 39 -14.33 3.22 -28.84
N SER A 40 -14.08 1.92 -28.65
CA SER A 40 -15.04 1.00 -28.04
C SER A 40 -15.10 1.20 -26.52
N PHE A 41 -13.95 1.40 -25.88
CA PHE A 41 -13.89 1.77 -24.46
C PHE A 41 -14.51 3.15 -24.19
N LEU A 42 -14.19 4.17 -25.00
CA LEU A 42 -14.70 5.54 -24.85
C LEU A 42 -16.22 5.66 -25.05
N ARG A 43 -16.84 4.67 -25.70
CA ARG A 43 -18.31 4.59 -25.79
C ARG A 43 -18.95 4.18 -24.46
N LEU A 44 -18.23 3.48 -23.58
CA LEU A 44 -18.72 3.05 -22.28
C LEU A 44 -18.30 3.99 -21.15
N GLU A 45 -17.06 4.48 -21.15
CA GLU A 45 -16.53 5.38 -20.12
C GLU A 45 -15.67 6.48 -20.74
N GLN A 46 -15.92 7.72 -20.35
CA GLN A 46 -15.25 8.92 -20.87
C GLN A 46 -14.43 9.65 -19.81
N ASP A 47 -14.61 9.33 -18.52
CA ASP A 47 -13.80 9.90 -17.46
C ASP A 47 -12.42 9.23 -17.42
N LEU A 48 -11.48 9.89 -18.08
CA LEU A 48 -10.07 9.48 -18.16
C LEU A 48 -9.27 9.79 -16.87
N SER A 49 -9.90 10.29 -15.80
CA SER A 49 -9.18 10.78 -14.61
C SER A 49 -8.73 9.69 -13.62
N PHE A 50 -9.11 8.45 -13.85
CA PHE A 50 -8.74 7.29 -13.05
C PHE A 50 -8.40 6.10 -13.94
N ASP A 51 -7.72 5.10 -13.41
CA ASP A 51 -7.43 3.85 -14.12
C ASP A 51 -8.68 2.96 -14.17
N TRP A 52 -9.09 2.56 -15.37
CA TRP A 52 -10.27 1.72 -15.60
C TRP A 52 -10.02 0.24 -15.32
N PHE A 53 -8.75 -0.18 -15.22
CA PHE A 53 -8.36 -1.56 -15.00
C PHE A 53 -7.97 -1.86 -13.55
N THR A 54 -8.10 -0.89 -12.63
CA THR A 54 -7.70 -1.07 -11.23
C THR A 54 -8.38 -2.29 -10.61
N ASP A 55 -9.72 -2.28 -10.56
CA ASP A 55 -10.49 -3.35 -9.94
C ASP A 55 -10.33 -4.66 -10.74
N TYR A 56 -10.36 -4.57 -12.07
CA TYR A 56 -10.16 -5.69 -12.98
C TYR A 56 -8.86 -6.46 -12.73
N PHE A 57 -7.74 -5.73 -12.64
CA PHE A 57 -6.42 -6.31 -12.45
C PHE A 57 -6.24 -6.80 -11.00
N GLN A 58 -6.81 -6.08 -10.02
CA GLN A 58 -6.82 -6.49 -8.61
C GLN A 58 -7.60 -7.79 -8.40
N GLU A 59 -8.77 -7.97 -9.01
CA GLU A 59 -9.56 -9.20 -8.93
C GLU A 59 -8.81 -10.41 -9.52
N GLU A 60 -8.13 -10.25 -10.67
CA GLU A 60 -7.28 -11.31 -11.23
C GLU A 60 -6.15 -11.72 -10.27
N HIS A 61 -5.52 -10.74 -9.60
CA HIS A 61 -4.34 -10.97 -8.76
C HIS A 61 -4.67 -11.41 -7.34
N SER A 62 -5.77 -10.94 -6.75
CA SER A 62 -6.26 -11.39 -5.44
C SER A 62 -6.65 -12.86 -5.43
N ASN A 63 -7.12 -13.40 -6.56
CA ASN A 63 -7.34 -14.84 -6.75
C ASN A 63 -6.02 -15.64 -6.80
N ARG A 64 -4.87 -14.98 -6.97
CA ARG A 64 -3.52 -15.56 -7.00
C ARG A 64 -2.74 -15.11 -5.77
N LYS A 65 -2.94 -15.79 -4.63
CA LYS A 65 -2.40 -15.54 -3.27
C LYS A 65 -0.89 -15.22 -3.13
N ASP A 66 -0.09 -15.30 -4.18
CA ASP A 66 1.38 -15.26 -4.13
C ASP A 66 2.02 -13.91 -4.50
N LYS A 67 1.26 -12.87 -4.88
CA LYS A 67 1.84 -11.60 -5.34
C LYS A 67 1.53 -10.44 -4.39
N LYS A 68 2.56 -9.97 -3.68
CA LYS A 68 2.57 -8.82 -2.76
C LYS A 68 2.41 -7.45 -3.47
N GLN A 69 1.54 -7.37 -4.46
CA GLN A 69 1.34 -6.16 -5.25
C GLN A 69 -0.03 -5.57 -4.93
N ASP A 70 -0.03 -4.51 -4.13
CA ASP A 70 -1.23 -3.75 -3.83
C ASP A 70 -1.36 -2.57 -4.80
N PHE A 71 -2.54 -2.43 -5.38
CA PHE A 71 -2.88 -1.24 -6.14
C PHE A 71 -2.99 -0.03 -5.22
N THR A 72 -2.72 1.16 -5.76
CA THR A 72 -2.80 2.39 -4.98
C THR A 72 -4.23 2.93 -4.95
N PRO A 73 -4.91 2.99 -3.78
CA PRO A 73 -6.28 3.47 -3.69
C PRO A 73 -6.44 4.93 -4.10
N GLN A 74 -7.61 5.31 -4.59
CA GLN A 74 -7.87 6.65 -5.15
C GLN A 74 -7.57 7.80 -4.17
N GLY A 75 -7.89 7.62 -2.88
CA GLY A 75 -7.57 8.63 -1.87
C GLY A 75 -6.07 8.83 -1.66
N VAL A 76 -5.28 7.76 -1.79
CA VAL A 76 -3.81 7.81 -1.69
C VAL A 76 -3.20 8.42 -2.96
N THR A 77 -3.69 8.05 -4.15
CA THR A 77 -3.21 8.66 -5.40
C THR A 77 -3.53 10.15 -5.46
N ASP A 78 -4.72 10.57 -5.00
CA ASP A 78 -5.11 11.98 -4.92
C ASP A 78 -4.22 12.76 -3.95
N LEU A 79 -3.96 12.21 -2.76
CA LEU A 79 -3.05 12.79 -1.79
C LEU A 79 -1.63 12.92 -2.35
N ALA A 80 -1.07 11.83 -2.87
CA ALA A 80 0.30 11.81 -3.40
C ALA A 80 0.48 12.80 -4.56
N SER A 81 -0.47 12.85 -5.50
CA SER A 81 -0.43 13.79 -6.61
C SER A 81 -0.50 15.24 -6.13
N LYS A 82 -1.40 15.56 -5.19
CA LYS A 82 -1.51 16.91 -4.61
C LYS A 82 -0.28 17.35 -3.81
N LEU A 83 0.34 16.43 -3.06
CA LEU A 83 1.56 16.71 -2.28
C LEU A 83 2.75 17.08 -3.19
N LEU A 84 2.87 16.44 -4.36
CA LEU A 84 3.90 16.77 -5.35
C LEU A 84 3.63 18.08 -6.09
N GLY A 85 2.37 18.51 -6.20
CA GLY A 85 1.98 19.74 -6.90
C GLY A 85 2.25 19.67 -8.41
N LYS A 86 2.16 20.80 -9.11
CA LYS A 86 2.39 20.84 -10.56
C LYS A 86 3.88 20.70 -10.89
N SER A 87 4.20 19.97 -11.95
CA SER A 87 5.56 19.83 -12.48
C SER A 87 5.54 19.68 -14.01
N GLU A 88 6.65 19.99 -14.68
CA GLU A 88 6.76 19.86 -16.13
C GLU A 88 7.15 18.43 -16.54
N SER A 89 7.83 17.71 -15.65
CA SER A 89 8.27 16.33 -15.88
C SER A 89 8.01 15.43 -14.67
N ASN A 90 7.53 14.22 -14.93
CA ASN A 90 7.13 13.24 -13.92
C ASN A 90 7.73 11.88 -14.24
N ALA A 91 8.36 11.24 -13.25
CA ALA A 91 8.81 9.86 -13.34
C ALA A 91 8.03 8.96 -12.38
N ASP A 92 7.58 7.80 -12.85
CA ASP A 92 6.91 6.75 -12.09
C ASP A 92 7.70 5.44 -12.22
N ILE A 93 8.51 5.11 -11.21
CA ILE A 93 9.53 4.04 -11.29
C ILE A 93 8.95 2.63 -10.98
N CYS A 94 7.68 2.57 -10.58
CA CYS A 94 6.93 1.33 -10.35
C CYS A 94 5.49 1.56 -10.83
N ALA A 95 5.33 1.84 -12.12
CA ALA A 95 4.10 2.41 -12.64
C ALA A 95 2.89 1.49 -12.52
N GLY A 96 3.08 0.17 -12.49
CA GLY A 96 1.98 -0.79 -12.53
C GLY A 96 1.19 -0.60 -13.82
N THR A 97 -0.13 -0.43 -13.70
CA THR A 97 -1.01 -0.05 -14.82
C THR A 97 -1.12 1.47 -15.02
N GLY A 98 -0.42 2.27 -14.21
CA GLY A 98 -0.31 3.73 -14.37
C GLY A 98 -1.23 4.56 -13.47
N GLY A 99 -1.85 4.00 -12.43
CA GLY A 99 -2.79 4.74 -11.57
C GLY A 99 -2.23 6.04 -10.97
N LEU A 100 -0.98 6.04 -10.51
CA LEU A 100 -0.29 7.24 -10.02
C LEU A 100 0.01 8.22 -11.16
N THR A 101 0.55 7.72 -12.27
CA THR A 101 0.82 8.48 -13.50
C THR A 101 -0.42 9.18 -14.06
N ILE A 102 -1.56 8.49 -14.18
CA ILE A 102 -2.84 9.05 -14.62
C ILE A 102 -3.23 10.20 -13.69
N LYS A 103 -3.12 10.00 -12.38
CA LYS A 103 -3.48 11.04 -11.42
C LYS A 103 -2.57 12.27 -11.52
N ARG A 104 -1.27 12.10 -11.80
CA ARG A 104 -0.36 13.21 -12.11
C ARG A 104 -0.78 13.93 -13.41
N TRP A 105 -1.10 13.19 -14.47
CA TRP A 105 -1.58 13.73 -15.73
C TRP A 105 -2.87 14.55 -15.59
N THR A 106 -3.80 14.16 -14.72
CA THR A 106 -5.04 14.94 -14.50
C THR A 106 -4.78 16.34 -13.95
N GLN A 107 -3.68 16.53 -13.21
CA GLN A 107 -3.30 17.84 -12.65
C GLN A 107 -2.47 18.67 -13.63
N ASN A 108 -1.71 18.03 -14.51
CA ASN A 108 -0.98 18.67 -15.59
C ASN A 108 -0.91 17.78 -16.85
N ARG A 109 -1.81 18.03 -17.80
CA ARG A 109 -1.91 17.26 -19.06
C ARG A 109 -0.77 17.51 -20.05
N HIS A 110 0.01 18.57 -19.83
CA HIS A 110 1.12 18.95 -20.71
C HIS A 110 2.48 18.46 -20.20
N ALA A 111 2.52 17.82 -19.03
CA ALA A 111 3.76 17.30 -18.48
C ALA A 111 4.34 16.15 -19.33
N GLN A 112 5.65 16.01 -19.30
CA GLN A 112 6.36 14.84 -19.83
C GLN A 112 6.37 13.73 -18.80
N PHE A 113 6.13 12.49 -19.25
CA PHE A 113 6.11 11.31 -18.39
C PHE A 113 7.24 10.35 -18.69
N TYR A 114 7.72 9.70 -17.65
CA TYR A 114 8.67 8.61 -17.71
C TYR A 114 8.18 7.51 -16.79
N CYS A 115 7.93 6.31 -17.31
CA CYS A 115 7.38 5.21 -16.52
C CYS A 115 8.31 4.00 -16.63
N GLU A 116 8.57 3.32 -15.52
CA GLU A 116 9.23 2.02 -15.50
C GLU A 116 8.27 0.98 -14.93
N GLU A 117 8.15 -0.16 -15.59
CA GLU A 117 7.34 -1.28 -15.12
C GLU A 117 8.00 -2.61 -15.50
N TYR A 118 8.03 -3.53 -14.55
CA TYR A 118 8.75 -4.81 -14.65
C TYR A 118 7.89 -5.95 -15.21
N SER A 119 6.59 -5.94 -14.89
CA SER A 119 5.68 -7.04 -15.15
C SER A 119 5.22 -7.06 -16.60
N ASP A 120 5.49 -8.18 -17.28
CA ASP A 120 4.95 -8.47 -18.61
C ASP A 120 3.40 -8.42 -18.62
N ARG A 121 2.79 -8.65 -17.45
CA ARG A 121 1.34 -8.65 -17.27
C ARG A 121 0.75 -7.25 -17.20
N ALA A 122 1.43 -6.33 -16.51
CA ALA A 122 0.94 -4.97 -16.29
C ALA A 122 1.28 -4.02 -17.45
N MET A 123 2.40 -4.28 -18.16
CA MET A 123 2.89 -3.43 -19.25
C MET A 123 1.84 -3.10 -20.32
N PRO A 124 1.04 -4.06 -20.86
CA PRO A 124 0.01 -3.74 -21.85
C PRO A 124 -1.08 -2.81 -21.31
N PHE A 125 -1.47 -2.96 -20.04
CA PHE A 125 -2.44 -2.06 -19.40
C PHE A 125 -1.87 -0.67 -19.19
N LEU A 126 -0.59 -0.56 -18.80
CA LEU A 126 0.11 0.73 -18.71
C LEU A 126 0.11 1.43 -20.07
N LEU A 127 0.56 0.75 -21.13
CA LEU A 127 0.59 1.33 -22.48
C LEU A 127 -0.79 1.75 -22.95
N PHE A 128 -1.82 0.89 -22.80
CA PHE A 128 -3.20 1.26 -23.08
C PHE A 128 -3.59 2.54 -22.34
N ASN A 129 -3.36 2.59 -21.03
CA ASN A 129 -3.80 3.70 -20.20
C ASN A 129 -3.13 5.02 -20.57
N LEU A 130 -1.87 4.99 -20.95
CA LEU A 130 -1.15 6.19 -21.37
C LEU A 130 -1.58 6.63 -22.78
N MET A 131 -1.73 5.69 -23.71
CA MET A 131 -2.08 5.97 -25.11
C MET A 131 -3.48 6.53 -25.27
N ILE A 132 -4.48 5.94 -24.62
CA ILE A 132 -5.87 6.43 -24.69
C ILE A 132 -6.04 7.84 -24.10
N ARG A 133 -5.12 8.24 -23.20
CA ARG A 133 -5.06 9.57 -22.57
C ARG A 133 -4.20 10.57 -23.34
N ASN A 134 -3.70 10.18 -24.51
CA ASN A 134 -2.85 10.98 -25.37
C ASN A 134 -1.58 11.51 -24.65
N ILE A 135 -1.04 10.72 -23.71
CA ILE A 135 0.14 11.07 -22.91
C ILE A 135 1.41 10.99 -23.75
N ASN A 136 2.24 12.03 -23.67
CA ASN A 136 3.61 12.04 -24.20
C ASN A 136 4.57 11.53 -23.12
N GLY A 137 5.42 10.58 -23.47
CA GLY A 137 6.38 10.06 -22.50
C GLY A 137 7.24 8.91 -22.99
N ILE A 138 8.09 8.43 -22.07
CA ILE A 138 8.94 7.25 -22.25
C ILE A 138 8.44 6.17 -21.30
N VAL A 139 8.27 4.95 -21.79
CA VAL A 139 7.85 3.79 -21.01
C VAL A 139 8.91 2.72 -21.15
N VAL A 140 9.50 2.32 -20.04
CA VAL A 140 10.55 1.30 -19.98
C VAL A 140 9.95 0.03 -19.39
N HIS A 141 10.01 -1.04 -20.17
CA HIS A 141 9.71 -2.39 -19.70
C HIS A 141 11.00 -3.02 -19.19
N GLY A 142 11.21 -3.06 -17.88
CA GLY A 142 12.48 -3.47 -17.31
C GLY A 142 12.50 -3.49 -15.78
N ASP A 143 13.62 -3.93 -15.22
CA ASP A 143 13.87 -3.92 -13.79
C ASP A 143 14.52 -2.59 -13.40
N ALA A 144 13.77 -1.75 -12.68
CA ALA A 144 14.24 -0.44 -12.19
C ALA A 144 15.48 -0.53 -11.27
N LEU A 145 15.68 -1.65 -10.58
CA LEU A 145 16.78 -1.83 -9.64
C LEU A 145 18.09 -2.15 -10.38
N THR A 146 18.05 -3.09 -11.33
CA THR A 146 19.21 -3.50 -12.14
C THR A 146 19.42 -2.63 -13.37
N GLN A 147 18.40 -1.87 -13.79
CA GLN A 147 18.34 -1.11 -15.03
C GLN A 147 18.42 -1.97 -16.30
N GLU A 148 18.17 -3.28 -16.18
CA GLU A 148 18.02 -4.18 -17.32
C GLU A 148 16.65 -3.97 -17.97
N ASN A 149 16.65 -3.67 -19.28
CA ASN A 149 15.45 -3.32 -20.03
C ASN A 149 15.16 -4.39 -21.09
N LYS A 150 13.91 -4.81 -21.18
CA LYS A 150 13.39 -5.68 -22.25
C LYS A 150 13.00 -4.86 -23.47
N HIS A 151 12.22 -3.81 -23.25
CA HIS A 151 11.71 -2.92 -24.30
C HIS A 151 11.68 -1.48 -23.80
N VAL A 152 11.84 -0.54 -24.73
CA VAL A 152 11.72 0.89 -24.45
C VAL A 152 10.77 1.49 -25.47
N TYR A 153 9.73 2.16 -24.98
CA TYR A 153 8.72 2.78 -25.81
C TYR A 153 8.74 4.30 -25.64
N LYS A 154 8.50 5.01 -26.74
CA LYS A 154 8.18 6.42 -26.78
C LYS A 154 6.74 6.59 -27.21
N LEU A 155 5.96 7.25 -26.36
CA LEU A 155 4.61 7.69 -26.66
C LEU A 155 4.68 9.12 -27.16
N VAL A 156 4.14 9.37 -28.35
CA VAL A 156 4.06 10.72 -28.93
C VAL A 156 2.60 11.11 -29.04
N SER A 157 2.20 12.20 -28.39
CA SER A 157 0.83 12.69 -28.48
C SER A 157 0.43 12.94 -29.94
N GLY A 158 -0.70 12.37 -30.35
CA GLY A 158 -1.33 12.59 -31.66
C GLY A 158 -2.57 13.47 -31.54
N ASP A 159 -3.43 13.42 -32.56
CA ASP A 159 -4.68 14.20 -32.59
C ASP A 159 -5.67 13.79 -31.50
N ARG A 160 -5.77 12.48 -31.23
CA ARG A 160 -6.70 11.89 -30.24
C ARG A 160 -6.01 10.98 -29.22
N PHE A 161 -5.07 10.17 -29.67
CA PHE A 161 -4.37 9.16 -28.89
C PHE A 161 -2.87 9.21 -29.17
N SER A 162 -2.06 8.72 -28.23
CA SER A 162 -0.62 8.68 -28.45
C SER A 162 -0.24 7.57 -29.42
N GLU A 163 0.75 7.85 -30.26
CA GLU A 163 1.42 6.85 -31.08
C GLU A 163 2.53 6.16 -30.28
N LEU A 164 2.58 4.83 -30.36
CA LEU A 164 3.62 4.00 -29.76
C LEU A 164 4.78 3.82 -30.74
N LYS A 165 6.01 4.10 -30.29
CA LYS A 165 7.25 3.87 -31.06
C LYS A 165 8.26 3.16 -30.18
N GLU A 166 8.77 2.03 -30.61
CA GLU A 166 9.86 1.36 -29.90
C GLU A 166 11.19 2.10 -30.14
N LEU A 167 12.06 2.11 -29.13
CA LEU A 167 13.37 2.73 -29.13
C LEU A 167 14.44 1.67 -28.81
N ASP A 168 15.62 1.82 -29.41
CA ASP A 168 16.75 0.91 -29.16
C ASP A 168 17.40 1.10 -27.78
N SER A 169 17.19 2.26 -27.14
CA SER A 169 17.80 2.58 -25.85
C SER A 169 16.98 3.56 -25.03
N VAL A 170 17.18 3.54 -23.71
CA VAL A 170 16.52 4.46 -22.78
C VAL A 170 17.13 5.86 -22.94
N PRO A 171 16.36 6.88 -23.35
CA PRO A 171 16.85 8.24 -23.39
C PRO A 171 17.11 8.76 -21.96
N LYS A 172 18.11 9.63 -21.82
CA LYS A 172 18.36 10.29 -20.53
C LYS A 172 17.13 11.13 -20.15
N PHE A 173 16.57 10.82 -18.98
CA PHE A 173 15.41 11.52 -18.43
C PHE A 173 15.65 11.84 -16.96
N ILE A 174 15.55 13.12 -16.61
CA ILE A 174 15.59 13.63 -15.25
C ILE A 174 14.29 14.40 -15.02
N ALA A 175 13.60 14.11 -13.94
CA ALA A 175 12.28 14.62 -13.63
C ALA A 175 12.31 15.71 -12.55
N ASP A 176 11.35 16.63 -12.60
CA ASP A 176 11.01 17.53 -11.50
C ASP A 176 10.39 16.77 -10.34
N THR A 177 9.59 15.75 -10.64
CA THR A 177 8.94 14.94 -9.62
C THR A 177 9.06 13.47 -9.93
N VAL A 178 9.35 12.68 -8.89
CA VAL A 178 9.38 11.22 -8.95
C VAL A 178 8.31 10.70 -8.00
N ILE A 179 7.45 9.79 -8.46
CA ILE A 179 6.41 9.16 -7.66
C ILE A 179 6.55 7.64 -7.76
N MET A 180 6.24 6.90 -6.70
CA MET A 180 6.18 5.44 -6.79
C MET A 180 5.44 4.80 -5.60
N ASN A 181 4.83 3.65 -5.87
CA ASN A 181 4.39 2.68 -4.86
C ASN A 181 5.07 1.33 -5.18
N PRO A 182 6.33 1.14 -4.75
CA PRO A 182 7.08 -0.07 -5.08
C PRO A 182 6.53 -1.31 -4.36
N PRO A 183 6.82 -2.52 -4.85
CA PRO A 183 6.49 -3.75 -4.14
C PRO A 183 7.17 -3.80 -2.77
N TYR A 184 6.36 -3.87 -1.71
CA TYR A 184 6.86 -3.74 -0.34
C TYR A 184 7.78 -4.89 0.04
N SER A 185 8.96 -4.53 0.56
CA SER A 185 9.90 -5.51 1.10
C SER A 185 10.23 -6.62 0.09
N LEU A 186 10.33 -6.26 -1.19
CA LEU A 186 10.71 -7.17 -2.26
C LEU A 186 12.11 -7.74 -2.00
N SER A 187 12.26 -9.05 -2.14
CA SER A 187 13.58 -9.69 -2.20
C SER A 187 14.20 -9.40 -3.56
N TRP A 188 15.47 -9.01 -3.56
CA TRP A 188 16.19 -8.58 -4.75
C TRP A 188 17.66 -9.02 -4.69
N ASN A 189 18.36 -8.94 -5.82
CA ASN A 189 19.78 -9.28 -5.91
C ASN A 189 20.62 -8.02 -6.15
N PRO A 190 21.18 -7.40 -5.11
CA PRO A 190 22.09 -6.28 -5.27
C PRO A 190 23.35 -6.73 -6.02
N GLN A 191 23.70 -5.99 -7.07
CA GLN A 191 24.88 -6.23 -7.89
C GLN A 191 26.01 -5.29 -7.44
N GLU A 192 27.28 -5.70 -7.55
CA GLU A 192 28.40 -4.90 -7.06
C GLU A 192 28.60 -3.62 -7.88
N GLU A 193 28.28 -3.68 -9.17
CA GLU A 193 28.33 -2.60 -10.15
C GLU A 193 27.36 -1.47 -9.79
N MET A 194 26.37 -1.74 -8.93
CA MET A 194 25.49 -0.70 -8.40
C MET A 194 26.21 0.28 -7.49
N LYS A 195 27.46 0.03 -7.09
CA LYS A 195 28.26 0.99 -6.32
C LYS A 195 28.68 2.22 -7.14
N ASP A 196 28.36 2.27 -8.43
CA ASP A 196 28.45 3.51 -9.20
C ASP A 196 27.28 4.45 -8.88
N GLY A 197 27.54 5.75 -8.74
CA GLY A 197 26.52 6.75 -8.41
C GLY A 197 26.11 6.77 -6.93
N LEU A 198 24.81 6.96 -6.67
CA LEU A 198 24.32 7.33 -5.34
C LEU A 198 24.49 6.22 -4.30
N PHE A 199 24.34 4.96 -4.72
CA PHE A 199 24.62 3.79 -3.87
C PHE A 199 26.09 3.75 -3.40
N GLY A 200 27.03 4.15 -4.26
CA GLY A 200 28.45 4.27 -3.92
C GLY A 200 28.72 5.37 -2.92
N GLU A 201 28.11 6.55 -3.13
CA GLU A 201 28.20 7.70 -2.22
C GLU A 201 27.68 7.37 -0.81
N ILE A 202 26.63 6.54 -0.71
CA ILE A 202 26.09 6.07 0.57
C ILE A 202 27.01 5.01 1.21
N GLY A 203 27.73 4.24 0.41
CA GLY A 203 28.71 3.25 0.86
C GLY A 203 28.11 1.93 1.38
N VAL A 204 26.79 1.75 1.33
CA VAL A 204 26.10 0.49 1.66
C VAL A 204 24.91 0.25 0.74
N LEU A 205 24.61 -1.03 0.49
CA LEU A 205 23.42 -1.44 -0.26
C LEU A 205 22.29 -1.85 0.69
N PRO A 206 21.02 -1.63 0.31
CA PRO A 206 19.87 -2.21 1.02
C PRO A 206 19.99 -3.75 1.11
N PRO A 207 19.42 -4.38 2.15
CA PRO A 207 19.58 -5.81 2.35
C PRO A 207 18.83 -6.61 1.27
N LYS A 208 19.34 -7.79 0.89
CA LYS A 208 18.76 -8.65 -0.17
C LYS A 208 17.28 -8.96 0.01
N ALA A 209 16.81 -9.03 1.25
CA ALA A 209 15.41 -9.32 1.55
C ALA A 209 14.48 -8.10 1.47
N LYS A 210 15.01 -6.88 1.27
CA LYS A 210 14.25 -5.62 1.30
C LYS A 210 14.80 -4.61 0.28
N ALA A 211 14.11 -4.45 -0.85
CA ALA A 211 14.44 -3.47 -1.88
C ALA A 211 13.90 -2.05 -1.61
N ASP A 212 13.22 -1.81 -0.49
CA ASP A 212 12.50 -0.55 -0.21
C ASP A 212 13.40 0.70 -0.41
N TYR A 213 14.60 0.71 0.18
CA TYR A 213 15.57 1.81 -0.03
C TYR A 213 16.25 1.77 -1.40
N ALA A 214 16.27 0.63 -2.09
CA ALA A 214 16.85 0.54 -3.44
C ALA A 214 16.00 1.34 -4.43
N PHE A 215 14.67 1.15 -4.38
CA PHE A 215 13.72 1.97 -5.15
C PHE A 215 13.81 3.45 -4.78
N LEU A 216 13.95 3.78 -3.49
CA LEU A 216 14.16 5.16 -3.04
C LEU A 216 15.37 5.79 -3.72
N ILE A 217 16.51 5.12 -3.69
CA ILE A 217 17.76 5.62 -4.27
C ILE A 217 17.64 5.75 -5.80
N ARG A 218 17.05 4.76 -6.48
CA ARG A 218 16.79 4.83 -7.94
C ARG A 218 15.90 6.01 -8.33
N GLY A 219 14.88 6.31 -7.51
CA GLY A 219 14.10 7.53 -7.69
C GLY A 219 14.93 8.81 -7.55
N LEU A 220 15.85 8.86 -6.58
CA LEU A 220 16.68 10.06 -6.36
C LEU A 220 17.66 10.32 -7.51
N GLU A 221 18.15 9.27 -8.17
CA GLU A 221 18.98 9.36 -9.37
C GLU A 221 18.23 9.97 -10.56
N ARG A 222 16.91 9.76 -10.63
CA ARG A 222 16.02 10.34 -11.66
C ARG A 222 15.53 11.73 -11.33
N LEU A 223 15.82 12.26 -10.15
CA LEU A 223 15.31 13.54 -9.67
C LEU A 223 16.29 14.69 -9.97
N ASN A 224 15.81 15.81 -10.52
CA ASN A 224 16.65 16.99 -10.68
C ASN A 224 16.97 17.68 -9.35
N GLU A 225 17.91 18.62 -9.39
CA GLU A 225 18.42 19.35 -8.23
C GLU A 225 17.38 20.18 -7.46
N ARG A 226 16.21 20.46 -8.05
CA ARG A 226 15.11 21.17 -7.38
C ARG A 226 13.87 20.29 -7.21
N GLY A 227 14.02 19.00 -7.48
CA GLY A 227 12.90 18.10 -7.61
C GLY A 227 12.37 17.60 -6.28
N THR A 228 11.17 17.04 -6.31
CA THR A 228 10.52 16.36 -5.19
C THR A 228 10.20 14.91 -5.53
N GLN A 229 10.66 13.98 -4.71
CA GLN A 229 10.30 12.58 -4.79
C GLN A 229 9.30 12.23 -3.70
N LEU A 230 8.30 11.42 -4.05
CA LEU A 230 7.31 10.87 -3.14
C LEU A 230 7.24 9.36 -3.32
N LEU A 231 7.41 8.61 -2.23
CA LEU A 231 7.24 7.16 -2.24
C LEU A 231 6.26 6.75 -1.15
N ILE A 232 5.46 5.72 -1.45
CA ILE A 232 4.65 5.03 -0.46
C ILE A 232 5.39 3.75 -0.07
N LEU A 233 5.65 3.57 1.23
CA LEU A 233 6.49 2.50 1.75
C LEU A 233 5.89 1.91 3.04
N PRO A 234 6.24 0.68 3.44
CA PRO A 234 5.83 0.13 4.72
C PRO A 234 6.54 0.84 5.88
N HIS A 235 5.89 0.99 7.04
CA HIS A 235 6.45 1.66 8.22
C HIS A 235 7.84 1.16 8.65
N GLY A 236 8.20 -0.09 8.33
CA GLY A 236 9.52 -0.65 8.65
C GLY A 236 10.70 0.21 8.13
N VAL A 237 10.55 0.94 7.02
CA VAL A 237 11.62 1.82 6.51
C VAL A 237 12.01 2.91 7.52
N LEU A 238 11.09 3.29 8.40
CA LEU A 238 11.28 4.36 9.39
C LEU A 238 12.25 3.97 10.51
N PHE A 239 12.37 2.68 10.83
CA PHE A 239 13.10 2.24 12.03
C PHE A 239 13.99 1.00 11.85
N ARG A 240 13.91 0.27 10.73
CA ARG A 240 14.84 -0.85 10.48
C ARG A 240 16.30 -0.37 10.53
N GLY A 241 17.17 -1.19 11.14
CA GLY A 241 18.58 -0.87 11.41
C GLY A 241 19.54 -1.31 10.30
N ASN A 242 20.78 -1.63 10.66
CA ASN A 242 21.83 -2.12 9.75
C ASN A 242 22.05 -1.19 8.54
N SER A 243 22.12 -1.72 7.32
CA SER A 243 22.36 -0.92 6.12
C SER A 243 21.23 0.08 5.86
N GLU A 244 19.97 -0.25 6.14
CA GLU A 244 18.86 0.69 6.01
C GLU A 244 18.97 1.86 7.00
N GLY A 245 19.43 1.59 8.22
CA GLY A 245 19.72 2.66 9.20
C GLY A 245 20.80 3.62 8.71
N LYS A 246 21.87 3.10 8.09
CA LYS A 246 22.95 3.91 7.49
C LYS A 246 22.47 4.73 6.30
N ILE A 247 21.66 4.13 5.41
CA ILE A 247 21.06 4.85 4.27
C ILE A 247 20.15 5.99 4.79
N ARG A 248 19.30 5.69 5.77
CA ARG A 248 18.40 6.68 6.38
C ARG A 248 19.18 7.84 7.01
N GLN A 249 20.22 7.54 7.78
CA GLN A 249 21.13 8.54 8.33
C GLN A 249 21.72 9.41 7.22
N TRP A 250 22.28 8.79 6.17
CA TRP A 250 22.88 9.50 5.04
C TRP A 250 21.88 10.48 4.38
N LEU A 251 20.65 10.02 4.11
CA LEU A 251 19.59 10.86 3.51
C LEU A 251 19.23 12.08 4.38
N ILE A 252 19.21 11.92 5.70
CA ILE A 252 18.88 12.98 6.66
C ILE A 252 20.06 13.96 6.80
N GLU A 253 21.29 13.46 6.85
CA GLU A 253 22.51 14.28 6.91
C GLU A 253 22.67 15.14 5.66
N HIS A 254 22.40 14.58 4.47
CA HIS A 254 22.39 15.29 3.18
C HIS A 254 21.15 16.17 2.99
N ASN A 255 20.29 16.28 4.00
CA ASN A 255 19.13 17.13 4.03
C ASN A 255 18.06 16.79 2.96
N TYR A 256 17.95 15.53 2.53
CA TYR A 256 16.98 15.14 1.51
C TYR A 256 15.57 14.88 2.04
N LEU A 257 15.40 14.43 3.27
CA LEU A 257 14.08 14.10 3.83
C LEU A 257 13.28 15.37 4.19
N ASP A 258 12.14 15.63 3.54
CA ASP A 258 11.30 16.82 3.78
C ASP A 258 10.11 16.56 4.70
N ALA A 259 9.50 15.38 4.61
CA ALA A 259 8.39 14.96 5.45
C ALA A 259 8.22 13.43 5.53
N VAL A 260 7.62 12.99 6.64
CA VAL A 260 7.16 11.63 6.91
C VAL A 260 5.67 11.69 7.24
N ILE A 261 4.83 11.00 6.49
CA ILE A 261 3.37 11.01 6.69
C ILE A 261 2.90 9.57 6.90
N GLY A 262 2.43 9.23 8.10
CA GLY A 262 1.84 7.92 8.39
C GLY A 262 0.42 7.85 7.85
N LEU A 263 0.11 6.86 7.02
CA LEU A 263 -1.22 6.68 6.45
C LEU A 263 -2.09 5.81 7.38
N PRO A 264 -3.43 5.88 7.27
CA PRO A 264 -4.32 4.95 7.93
C PRO A 264 -4.01 3.49 7.58
N GLU A 265 -4.18 2.60 8.55
CA GLU A 265 -4.14 1.16 8.32
C GLU A 265 -5.28 0.73 7.39
N LYS A 266 -5.16 -0.44 6.74
CA LYS A 266 -6.19 -1.03 5.88
C LYS A 266 -6.67 -0.14 4.74
N VAL A 267 -5.89 0.85 4.32
CA VAL A 267 -6.21 1.65 3.13
C VAL A 267 -5.97 0.82 1.87
N PHE A 268 -4.92 -0.01 1.88
CA PHE A 268 -4.60 -0.96 0.83
C PHE A 268 -5.38 -2.26 1.02
N LEU A 269 -5.87 -2.85 -0.08
CA LEU A 269 -6.83 -3.96 -0.03
C LEU A 269 -6.23 -5.29 0.47
N ASN A 270 -4.99 -5.63 0.10
CA ASN A 270 -4.40 -6.93 0.42
C ASN A 270 -3.34 -6.85 1.52
N THR A 271 -3.28 -5.75 2.27
CA THR A 271 -2.36 -5.63 3.39
C THR A 271 -2.89 -4.83 4.57
N ASP A 272 -2.71 -5.39 5.75
CA ASP A 272 -2.88 -4.69 7.03
C ASP A 272 -1.62 -3.91 7.42
N ILE A 273 -0.55 -3.95 6.61
CA ILE A 273 0.72 -3.30 6.92
C ILE A 273 0.49 -1.77 6.97
N PRO A 274 0.84 -1.10 8.08
CA PRO A 274 0.85 0.35 8.13
C PRO A 274 1.84 0.92 7.11
N THR A 275 1.37 1.88 6.31
CA THR A 275 2.15 2.50 5.23
C THR A 275 2.42 3.96 5.53
N THR A 276 3.49 4.48 4.96
CA THR A 276 3.91 5.86 5.10
C THR A 276 4.25 6.45 3.74
N ILE A 277 4.02 7.75 3.59
CA ILE A 277 4.58 8.54 2.50
C ILE A 277 5.87 9.18 3.00
N LEU A 278 6.97 8.93 2.27
CA LEU A 278 8.20 9.69 2.40
C LEU A 278 8.28 10.73 1.30
N ILE A 279 8.53 11.98 1.68
CA ILE A 279 8.77 13.07 0.73
C ILE A 279 10.23 13.48 0.84
N LEU A 280 10.95 13.41 -0.27
CA LEU A 280 12.34 13.83 -0.38
C LEU A 280 12.47 15.01 -1.34
N LYS A 281 13.35 15.97 -1.07
CA LYS A 281 13.70 17.05 -2.00
C LYS A 281 15.19 17.31 -1.98
N LYS A 282 15.76 17.63 -3.14
CA LYS A 282 17.14 18.11 -3.26
C LYS A 282 17.22 19.60 -2.95
N ASN A 283 18.41 20.06 -2.52
CA ASN A 283 18.73 21.47 -2.26
C ASN A 283 17.72 22.24 -1.39
N ARG A 284 17.34 21.63 -0.26
CA ARG A 284 16.42 22.24 0.71
C ARG A 284 17.15 23.32 1.52
N ASN A 285 16.51 24.48 1.68
CA ASN A 285 17.03 25.61 2.48
C ASN A 285 16.75 25.50 3.99
N ARG A 286 15.98 24.48 4.40
CA ARG A 286 15.64 24.19 5.80
C ARG A 286 16.09 22.78 6.14
N ARG A 287 16.34 22.53 7.42
CA ARG A 287 16.79 21.22 7.94
C ARG A 287 15.78 20.53 8.85
N ASP A 288 14.60 21.10 9.02
CA ASP A 288 13.49 20.45 9.72
C ASP A 288 12.87 19.33 8.88
N VAL A 289 12.20 18.38 9.52
CA VAL A 289 11.38 17.35 8.88
C VAL A 289 9.99 17.44 9.49
N LEU A 290 8.97 17.49 8.64
CA LEU A 290 7.59 17.49 9.10
C LEU A 290 7.11 16.05 9.28
N PHE A 291 6.69 15.71 10.49
CA PHE A 291 6.02 14.45 10.76
C PHE A 291 4.52 14.69 10.81
N ILE A 292 3.75 13.86 10.11
CA ILE A 292 2.28 13.87 10.15
C ILE A 292 1.80 12.46 10.48
N ASP A 293 1.03 12.31 11.55
CA ASP A 293 0.28 11.10 11.84
C ASP A 293 -1.14 11.23 11.27
N ALA A 294 -1.32 10.70 10.06
CA ALA A 294 -2.63 10.64 9.42
C ALA A 294 -3.37 9.33 9.69
N SER A 295 -2.95 8.52 10.67
CA SER A 295 -3.55 7.21 10.97
C SER A 295 -5.06 7.26 11.23
N LYS A 296 -5.54 8.37 11.81
CA LYS A 296 -6.97 8.64 12.09
C LYS A 296 -7.72 9.34 10.93
N GLN A 297 -7.11 9.53 9.76
CA GLN A 297 -7.68 10.31 8.64
C GLN A 297 -8.32 9.40 7.59
N PHE A 298 -9.42 8.75 7.97
CA PHE A 298 -10.16 7.85 7.10
C PHE A 298 -11.64 7.76 7.46
N GLN A 299 -12.44 7.33 6.50
CA GLN A 299 -13.78 6.80 6.72
C GLN A 299 -13.69 5.27 6.69
N LYS A 300 -14.26 4.61 7.71
CA LYS A 300 -14.29 3.14 7.76
C LYS A 300 -15.31 2.61 6.72
N ASP A 301 -14.89 1.69 5.85
CA ASP A 301 -15.80 1.03 4.89
C ASP A 301 -15.55 -0.49 4.81
N LYS A 302 -16.53 -1.29 5.28
CA LYS A 302 -16.47 -2.76 5.27
C LYS A 302 -15.10 -3.33 5.69
N ALA A 303 -14.28 -3.73 4.71
CA ALA A 303 -12.98 -4.38 4.89
C ALA A 303 -11.79 -3.41 4.84
N HIS A 304 -11.94 -2.19 4.30
CA HIS A 304 -10.85 -1.26 4.08
C HIS A 304 -11.22 0.19 4.49
N ASN A 305 -10.19 1.02 4.67
CA ASN A 305 -10.35 2.41 5.09
C ASN A 305 -10.24 3.33 3.88
N ILE A 306 -11.18 4.27 3.74
CA ILE A 306 -11.25 5.19 2.61
C ILE A 306 -10.72 6.56 3.03
N ILE A 307 -9.70 7.04 2.33
CA ILE A 307 -9.20 8.42 2.47
C ILE A 307 -10.05 9.34 1.58
N GLU A 308 -11.13 9.87 2.14
CA GLU A 308 -11.98 10.88 1.48
C GLU A 308 -11.27 12.23 1.25
N ALA A 309 -11.84 13.07 0.38
CA ALA A 309 -11.30 14.39 0.04
C ALA A 309 -11.05 15.31 1.27
N LYS A 310 -11.89 15.24 2.31
CA LYS A 310 -11.71 16.02 3.55
C LYS A 310 -10.42 15.65 4.29
N HIS A 311 -10.07 14.36 4.29
CA HIS A 311 -8.84 13.84 4.89
C HIS A 311 -7.63 14.30 4.07
N VAL A 312 -7.71 14.15 2.75
CA VAL A 312 -6.65 14.61 1.81
C VAL A 312 -6.36 16.09 2.02
N ASN A 313 -7.40 16.94 2.08
CA ASN A 313 -7.23 18.38 2.23
C ASN A 313 -6.60 18.76 3.57
N LYS A 314 -6.95 18.08 4.68
CA LYS A 314 -6.34 18.32 5.99
C LYS A 314 -4.84 17.99 5.98
N ILE A 315 -4.47 16.84 5.44
CA ILE A 315 -3.06 16.41 5.32
C ILE A 315 -2.29 17.39 4.43
N LEU A 316 -2.86 17.74 3.27
CA LEU A 316 -2.25 18.66 2.31
C LEU A 316 -2.01 20.04 2.93
N GLN A 317 -3.02 20.63 3.59
CA GLN A 317 -2.89 21.94 4.21
C GLN A 317 -1.80 21.94 5.28
N THR A 318 -1.78 20.91 6.13
CA THR A 318 -0.77 20.75 7.18
C THR A 318 0.63 20.62 6.59
N TYR A 319 0.77 19.89 5.48
CA TYR A 319 2.05 19.77 4.76
C TYR A 319 2.50 21.10 4.14
N GLN A 320 1.59 21.83 3.48
CA GLN A 320 1.88 23.10 2.82
C GLN A 320 2.26 24.20 3.82
N ASP A 321 1.52 24.30 4.91
CA ASP A 321 1.75 25.31 5.95
C ASP A 321 2.87 24.91 6.92
N ARG A 322 3.29 23.64 6.92
CA ARG A 322 4.23 23.03 7.87
C ARG A 322 3.88 23.31 9.33
N THR A 323 2.58 23.30 9.63
CA THR A 323 2.08 23.64 10.97
C THR A 323 2.19 22.45 11.90
N LYS A 324 2.65 22.70 13.13
CA LYS A 324 2.42 21.79 14.26
C LYS A 324 0.93 21.77 14.59
N VAL A 325 0.37 20.58 14.72
CA VAL A 325 -1.04 20.35 15.09
C VAL A 325 -1.07 19.27 16.16
N ASP A 326 -1.72 19.56 17.28
CA ASP A 326 -1.81 18.63 18.41
C ASP A 326 -2.25 17.23 17.97
N LYS A 327 -1.52 16.20 18.42
CA LYS A 327 -1.73 14.78 18.08
C LYS A 327 -1.77 14.45 16.58
N PHE A 328 -1.30 15.33 15.71
CA PHE A 328 -1.42 15.16 14.27
C PHE A 328 -0.14 15.48 13.50
N SER A 329 0.59 16.53 13.88
CA SER A 329 1.84 16.88 13.22
C SER A 329 2.83 17.59 14.13
N GLU A 330 4.11 17.35 13.88
CA GLU A 330 5.22 17.99 14.58
C GLU A 330 6.30 18.39 13.59
N LEU A 331 6.90 19.57 13.78
CA LEU A 331 8.03 20.04 12.99
C LEU A 331 9.32 19.75 13.77
N VAL A 332 10.10 18.78 13.30
CA VAL A 332 11.21 18.22 14.06
C VAL A 332 12.54 18.68 13.46
N MET A 333 13.42 19.21 14.30
CA MET A 333 14.75 19.65 13.87
C MET A 333 15.71 18.47 13.66
N PHE A 334 16.71 18.66 12.80
CA PHE A 334 17.75 17.67 12.51
C PHE A 334 18.40 17.11 13.78
N GLU A 335 18.72 17.97 14.75
CA GLU A 335 19.37 17.60 16.01
C GLU A 335 18.51 16.59 16.80
N THR A 336 17.20 16.81 16.88
CA THR A 336 16.27 15.90 17.55
C THR A 336 16.20 14.54 16.85
N ILE A 337 16.26 14.50 15.51
CA ILE A 337 16.28 13.24 14.75
C ILE A 337 17.59 12.50 14.98
N LYS A 338 18.71 13.23 15.03
CA LYS A 338 20.03 12.68 15.34
C LYS A 338 20.10 12.09 16.75
N ASP A 339 19.56 12.79 17.74
CA ASP A 339 19.47 12.31 19.14
C ASP A 339 18.59 11.07 19.28
N ASN A 340 17.68 10.85 18.33
CA ASN A 340 16.85 9.65 18.22
C ASN A 340 17.47 8.57 17.31
N ASP A 341 18.79 8.58 17.10
CA ASP A 341 19.52 7.62 16.27
C ASP A 341 18.96 7.49 14.84
N PHE A 342 18.50 8.61 14.27
CA PHE A 342 17.84 8.68 12.97
C PHE A 342 16.62 7.76 12.85
N ASN A 343 15.99 7.39 13.95
CA ASN A 343 14.75 6.61 13.96
C ASN A 343 13.56 7.53 13.64
N LEU A 344 12.87 7.26 12.54
CA LEU A 344 11.76 8.07 12.04
C LEU A 344 10.39 7.54 12.48
N ASN A 345 10.32 6.64 13.47
CA ASN A 345 9.04 6.12 13.96
C ASN A 345 8.17 7.27 14.48
N ILE A 346 7.01 7.48 13.86
CA ILE A 346 6.17 8.68 14.04
C ILE A 346 5.80 8.96 15.51
N PRO A 347 5.44 7.95 16.34
CA PRO A 347 5.13 8.17 17.76
C PRO A 347 6.28 8.72 18.61
N ARG A 348 7.52 8.77 18.09
CA ARG A 348 8.64 9.46 18.76
C ARG A 348 8.55 10.98 18.69
N TYR A 349 7.75 11.50 17.76
CA TYR A 349 7.70 12.92 17.42
C TYR A 349 6.29 13.49 17.52
N VAL A 350 5.27 12.69 17.19
CA VAL A 350 3.88 13.08 17.32
C VAL A 350 3.29 12.27 18.46
N ASP A 351 3.07 12.92 19.61
CA ASP A 351 2.39 12.30 20.73
C ASP A 351 0.89 12.21 20.42
N THR A 352 0.42 11.00 20.11
CA THR A 352 -1.00 10.72 19.86
C THR A 352 -1.69 10.09 21.07
N PHE A 353 -1.02 10.02 22.23
CA PHE A 353 -1.57 9.40 23.41
C PHE A 353 -2.84 10.14 23.86
N GLU A 354 -3.91 9.38 24.05
CA GLU A 354 -5.13 9.87 24.68
C GLU A 354 -5.30 9.07 25.97
N PRO A 355 -5.18 9.70 27.15
CA PRO A 355 -5.44 8.99 28.39
C PRO A 355 -6.89 8.51 28.36
N GLU A 356 -7.08 7.20 28.54
CA GLU A 356 -8.42 6.64 28.62
C GLU A 356 -9.18 7.30 29.77
N PRO A 357 -10.44 7.72 29.56
CA PRO A 357 -11.24 8.25 30.64
C PRO A 357 -11.34 7.19 31.73
N VAL A 358 -10.88 7.54 32.94
CA VAL A 358 -10.96 6.64 34.08
C VAL A 358 -12.43 6.37 34.38
N LYS A 359 -12.88 5.13 34.18
CA LYS A 359 -14.23 4.71 34.55
C LYS A 359 -14.44 4.96 36.06
N PRO A 360 -15.60 5.50 36.49
CA PRO A 360 -15.97 5.55 37.89
C PRO A 360 -15.83 4.18 38.56
N LEU A 361 -15.38 4.16 39.83
CA LEU A 361 -15.19 2.90 40.55
C LEU A 361 -16.49 2.07 40.64
N ASP A 362 -17.65 2.72 40.70
CA ASP A 362 -18.95 2.05 40.72
C ASP A 362 -19.24 1.31 39.41
N ASP A 363 -18.86 1.88 38.27
CA ASP A 363 -19.00 1.23 36.95
C ASP A 363 -18.04 0.05 36.83
N ILE A 364 -16.81 0.18 37.33
CA ILE A 364 -15.84 -0.93 37.39
C ILE A 364 -16.39 -2.06 38.27
N LEU A 365 -16.98 -1.74 39.43
CA LEU A 365 -17.60 -2.73 40.30
C LEU A 365 -18.80 -3.41 39.64
N ALA A 366 -19.60 -2.68 38.86
CA ALA A 366 -20.70 -3.24 38.09
C ALA A 366 -20.18 -4.19 36.99
N ASP A 367 -19.17 -3.77 36.24
CA ASP A 367 -18.50 -4.59 35.22
C ASP A 367 -17.90 -5.87 35.83
N MET A 368 -17.22 -5.78 36.97
CA MET A 368 -16.66 -6.94 37.69
C MET A 368 -17.74 -7.93 38.09
N ARG A 369 -18.87 -7.44 38.65
CA ARG A 369 -19.99 -8.31 39.04
C ARG A 369 -20.63 -9.00 37.84
N GLU A 370 -20.73 -8.31 36.72
CA GLU A 370 -21.28 -8.89 35.50
C GLU A 370 -20.33 -9.93 34.90
N ILE A 371 -19.02 -9.64 34.86
CA ILE A 371 -17.99 -10.60 34.44
C ILE A 371 -18.03 -11.86 35.33
N ASP A 372 -18.09 -11.71 36.65
CA ASP A 372 -18.19 -12.85 37.57
C ASP A 372 -19.48 -13.67 37.33
N ARG A 373 -20.60 -12.99 37.06
CA ARG A 373 -21.85 -13.65 36.69
C ARG A 373 -21.69 -14.44 35.39
N VAL A 374 -21.09 -13.84 34.36
CA VAL A 374 -20.84 -14.49 33.05
C VAL A 374 -19.89 -15.68 33.23
N ILE A 375 -18.78 -15.53 33.94
CA ILE A 375 -17.83 -16.62 34.24
C ILE A 375 -18.56 -17.78 34.92
N LYS A 376 -19.41 -17.48 35.91
CA LYS A 376 -20.20 -18.50 36.60
C LYS A 376 -21.18 -19.19 35.66
N MET A 377 -21.90 -18.44 34.83
CA MET A 377 -22.86 -19.02 33.88
C MET A 377 -22.17 -19.89 32.81
N SER A 378 -21.11 -19.38 32.18
CA SER A 378 -20.32 -20.14 31.21
C SER A 378 -19.65 -21.36 31.85
N GLY A 379 -19.17 -21.24 33.09
CA GLY A 379 -18.63 -22.35 33.86
C GLY A 379 -19.67 -23.44 34.14
N GLN A 380 -20.91 -23.06 34.48
CA GLN A 380 -22.02 -24.00 34.68
C GLN A 380 -22.45 -24.69 33.38
N GLU A 381 -22.44 -23.97 32.26
CA GLU A 381 -22.72 -24.53 30.95
C GLU A 381 -21.64 -25.53 30.52
N LEU A 382 -20.37 -25.17 30.69
CA LEU A 382 -19.24 -26.08 30.47
C LEU A 382 -19.38 -27.32 31.36
N ALA A 383 -19.61 -27.16 32.67
CA ALA A 383 -19.80 -28.28 33.58
C ALA A 383 -20.96 -29.19 33.15
N THR A 384 -22.03 -28.62 32.61
CA THR A 384 -23.17 -29.38 32.06
C THR A 384 -22.76 -30.19 30.83
N MET A 385 -22.10 -29.58 29.84
CA MET A 385 -21.59 -30.29 28.65
C MET A 385 -20.62 -31.43 29.03
N MET A 386 -19.79 -31.22 30.06
CA MET A 386 -18.87 -32.24 30.56
C MET A 386 -19.59 -33.46 31.15
N THR A 387 -20.85 -33.34 31.60
CA THR A 387 -21.65 -34.50 32.05
C THR A 387 -22.17 -35.37 30.91
N GLU A 388 -22.20 -34.83 29.69
CA GLU A 388 -22.69 -35.51 28.49
C GLU A 388 -21.60 -36.36 27.84
N LEU A 389 -20.32 -36.08 28.12
CA LEU A 389 -19.18 -36.85 27.63
C LEU A 389 -19.13 -38.27 28.22
N ARG A 390 -18.69 -39.22 27.40
CA ARG A 390 -18.47 -40.63 27.74
C ARG A 390 -17.12 -41.09 27.21
N GLY A 391 -16.41 -41.91 27.97
CA GLY A 391 -15.14 -42.48 27.51
C GLY A 391 -15.35 -43.58 26.46
N THR A 392 -14.42 -43.68 25.51
CA THR A 392 -14.39 -44.76 24.50
C THR A 392 -13.93 -46.11 25.06
N ASN A 393 -13.33 -46.10 26.26
CA ASN A 393 -12.98 -47.27 27.06
C ASN A 393 -13.08 -46.93 28.55
N GLU A 394 -12.99 -47.94 29.42
CA GLU A 394 -13.18 -47.76 30.87
C GLU A 394 -12.20 -46.76 31.50
N ARG A 395 -10.94 -46.75 31.05
CA ARG A 395 -9.93 -45.83 31.57
C ARG A 395 -10.26 -44.38 31.21
N ALA A 396 -10.59 -44.12 29.95
CA ALA A 396 -10.99 -42.80 29.47
C ALA A 396 -12.27 -42.32 30.17
N ASP A 397 -13.22 -43.21 30.45
CA ASP A 397 -14.46 -42.85 31.13
C ASP A 397 -14.22 -42.45 32.60
N GLN A 398 -13.29 -43.12 33.28
CA GLN A 398 -12.86 -42.73 34.63
C GLN A 398 -12.11 -41.39 34.66
N GLU A 399 -11.26 -41.12 33.67
CA GLU A 399 -10.54 -39.84 33.53
C GLU A 399 -11.52 -38.69 33.26
N ILE A 400 -12.48 -38.89 32.35
CA ILE A 400 -13.57 -37.92 32.08
C ILE A 400 -14.39 -37.66 33.35
N LYS A 401 -14.82 -38.70 34.07
CA LYS A 401 -15.59 -38.54 35.33
C LYS A 401 -14.84 -37.71 36.37
N ARG A 402 -13.53 -37.92 36.53
CA ARG A 402 -12.71 -37.10 37.45
C ARG A 402 -12.65 -35.64 37.01
N MET A 403 -12.41 -35.40 35.72
CA MET A 403 -12.38 -34.04 35.16
C MET A 403 -13.75 -33.34 35.28
N THR A 404 -14.84 -34.03 34.96
CA THR A 404 -16.21 -33.52 35.09
C THR A 404 -16.53 -33.16 36.54
N SER A 405 -16.08 -33.95 37.51
CA SER A 405 -16.29 -33.67 38.94
C SER A 405 -15.65 -32.35 39.38
N TYR A 406 -14.45 -32.02 38.86
CA TYR A 406 -13.79 -30.73 39.15
C TYR A 406 -14.62 -29.53 38.69
N TRP A 407 -15.15 -29.56 37.45
CA TRP A 407 -15.92 -28.46 36.90
C TRP A 407 -17.28 -28.30 37.59
N ILE A 408 -17.93 -29.41 37.95
CA ILE A 408 -19.17 -29.42 38.73
C ILE A 408 -18.95 -28.81 40.11
N ASP A 409 -17.88 -29.18 40.81
CA ASP A 409 -17.58 -28.65 42.14
C ASP A 409 -17.29 -27.14 42.10
N LYS A 410 -16.54 -26.72 41.08
CA LYS A 410 -16.12 -25.32 40.93
C LYS A 410 -17.24 -24.36 40.53
N TYR A 411 -18.17 -24.76 39.66
CA TYR A 411 -19.19 -23.85 39.11
C TYR A 411 -20.65 -24.29 39.36
N GLY A 412 -20.87 -25.55 39.72
CA GLY A 412 -22.19 -26.18 39.78
C GLY A 412 -22.71 -26.59 38.40
N ILE A 413 -23.92 -27.14 38.36
CA ILE A 413 -24.62 -27.52 37.13
C ILE A 413 -25.86 -26.65 36.95
N ASN A 414 -26.12 -26.22 35.72
CA ASN A 414 -27.36 -25.54 35.39
C ASN A 414 -28.52 -26.55 35.28
N LYS A 415 -29.31 -26.69 36.36
CA LYS A 415 -30.39 -27.71 36.47
C LYS A 415 -31.53 -27.54 35.45
N GLN A 416 -31.65 -26.38 34.78
CA GLN A 416 -32.69 -26.15 33.77
C GLN A 416 -32.41 -26.80 32.40
N LYS A 417 -31.14 -27.00 32.01
CA LYS A 417 -30.78 -27.71 30.74
C LYS A 417 -30.59 -29.23 30.93
N SER A 418 -30.28 -29.69 32.14
CA SER A 418 -30.07 -31.10 32.47
C SER A 418 -31.29 -32.01 32.21
N GLN A 419 -32.50 -31.46 32.11
CA GLN A 419 -33.72 -32.24 31.86
C GLN A 419 -34.07 -32.44 30.37
N SER A 420 -33.42 -31.76 29.42
CA SER A 420 -33.90 -31.74 28.02
C SER A 420 -33.12 -32.56 26.99
N LYS A 421 -31.99 -33.20 27.33
CA LYS A 421 -31.23 -34.01 26.36
C LYS A 421 -30.69 -35.32 26.97
N LYS A 422 -31.60 -36.21 27.35
CA LYS A 422 -31.27 -37.64 27.43
C LYS A 422 -31.39 -38.23 26.03
N GLY A 423 -30.28 -38.26 25.29
CA GLY A 423 -30.16 -39.07 24.08
C GLY A 423 -29.73 -38.30 22.85
N GLU A 424 -28.43 -38.06 22.72
CA GLU A 424 -27.79 -37.98 21.41
C GLU A 424 -26.32 -38.39 21.57
N GLN A 425 -25.96 -39.47 20.88
CA GLN A 425 -24.64 -40.06 20.90
C GLN A 425 -23.78 -39.33 19.85
N LEU A 426 -23.06 -38.30 20.28
CA LEU A 426 -22.07 -37.64 19.42
C LEU A 426 -20.80 -38.48 19.35
N SER A 427 -20.73 -39.31 18.31
CA SER A 427 -19.50 -39.91 17.81
C SER A 427 -18.70 -38.82 17.10
N LEU A 428 -17.63 -38.33 17.73
CA LEU A 428 -16.59 -37.59 17.04
C LEU A 428 -15.40 -38.53 16.83
N LEU A 429 -15.01 -38.66 15.55
CA LEU A 429 -13.78 -39.29 15.05
C LEU A 429 -12.53 -38.75 15.75
#